data_AF-A0A6I1JW73-F1
#
_entry.id   AF-A0A6I1JW73-F1
#
_cell.length_a   1.000
_cell.length_b   1.000
_cell.length_c   1.000
_cell.angle_alpha   90.00
_cell.angle_beta   90.00
_cell.angle_gamma   90.00
#
_symmetry.space_group_name_H-M   'P 1'
#
loop_
_entity.id
_entity.type
_entity.pdbx_description
1 polymer ?
#
loop_
_entity_poly.entity_id
_entity_poly.type
_entity_poly.pdbx_seq_one_letter_code
_entity_poly.pdbx_strand_id
1 'polypeptide(L)'
;MLSDDQLIAYLAGKLSAEERARVEAELAGDPEALRRLLDQERLDTSLKLLLNPAASRERVKASVLAGIRTATHEVSADEVMKKVLLESGKNALEYRAPKDENAPGLLAALAGAFREWLQTNHARVVVYGGLAALLVFIASEVRISQVRKLTAQQQANTFESSKGGQGLLTQSLSAPRNPAQWPFAADSVWNTPIGSGAQFATVQPGGMDLATGVMVVNASLSHPVLYASASDPVGNLHVPGMSVPFATAPLPAALGTTPGGRHVFLVLPDGMTVLEIHSPRRTGADVRANSIVRADLRGPGVPPAYHSATGSGLSPLGGSIRRGELKAGIPHVIGAVAPLEAVTLKADGTAHVWPADGSAAGDANAAAQMARAGNVHVGSLLAIPPGVDIAKFAAPGTPAHAIARAMQDYGVLVKDTFDGTYFAEWQREGAPHLIFCIEDLFNGDAPRDLARQLAPALRELRVVANHGPNSLGGGGRRRRPVAPDFGKP
;
A
#
# COMPACT_ATOMS: atom_id res chain seq x y z
N MET A 1 15.58 -23.39 -25.26
CA MET A 1 15.82 -22.96 -23.87
C MET A 1 17.29 -22.68 -23.72
N LEU A 2 17.63 -21.48 -23.28
CA LEU A 2 19.01 -21.06 -23.02
C LEU A 2 19.59 -21.82 -21.83
N SER A 3 20.82 -22.31 -21.97
CA SER A 3 21.54 -22.89 -20.83
C SER A 3 22.08 -21.80 -19.90
N ASP A 4 22.30 -22.16 -18.64
CA ASP A 4 22.87 -21.23 -17.66
C ASP A 4 24.27 -20.75 -18.11
N ASP A 5 25.06 -21.60 -18.77
CA ASP A 5 26.36 -21.22 -19.34
C ASP A 5 26.25 -20.17 -20.45
N GLN A 6 25.21 -20.25 -21.28
CA GLN A 6 24.94 -19.24 -22.33
C GLN A 6 24.52 -17.90 -21.72
N LEU A 7 23.71 -17.91 -20.66
CA LEU A 7 23.32 -16.70 -19.94
C LEU A 7 24.49 -16.06 -19.21
N ILE A 8 25.36 -16.86 -18.58
CA ILE A 8 26.59 -16.38 -17.92
C ILE A 8 27.56 -15.79 -18.95
N ALA A 9 27.77 -16.46 -20.08
CA ALA A 9 28.64 -15.95 -21.14
C ALA A 9 28.08 -14.66 -21.78
N TYR A 10 26.75 -14.55 -21.91
CA TYR A 10 26.06 -13.35 -22.38
C TYR A 10 26.25 -12.17 -21.42
N LEU A 11 26.02 -12.36 -20.12
CA LEU A 11 26.23 -11.34 -19.09
C LEU A 11 27.69 -10.93 -18.93
N ALA A 12 28.61 -11.88 -19.09
CA ALA A 12 30.05 -11.61 -19.05
C ALA A 12 30.58 -10.93 -20.33
N GLY A 13 29.75 -10.70 -21.34
CA GLY A 13 30.15 -10.12 -22.63
C GLY A 13 31.13 -11.00 -23.41
N LYS A 14 31.09 -12.33 -23.21
CA LYS A 14 32.04 -13.30 -23.78
C LYS A 14 31.52 -13.99 -25.04
N LEU A 15 30.28 -13.72 -25.44
CA LEU A 15 29.70 -14.28 -26.67
C LEU A 15 30.15 -13.50 -27.91
N SER A 16 30.31 -14.19 -29.03
CA SER A 16 30.46 -13.54 -30.33
C SER A 16 29.18 -12.78 -30.71
N ALA A 17 29.28 -11.84 -31.67
CA ALA A 17 28.14 -11.05 -32.10
C ALA A 17 26.97 -11.91 -32.63
N GLU A 18 27.28 -13.00 -33.34
CA GLU A 18 26.27 -13.93 -33.85
C GLU A 18 25.62 -14.78 -32.75
N GLU A 19 26.38 -15.24 -31.77
CA GLU A 19 25.84 -15.98 -30.63
C GLU A 19 25.00 -15.08 -29.74
N ARG A 20 25.46 -13.84 -29.54
CA ARG A 20 24.72 -12.82 -28.80
C ARG A 20 23.37 -12.51 -29.44
N ALA A 21 23.32 -12.31 -30.75
CA ALA A 21 22.07 -12.07 -31.47
C ALA A 21 21.09 -13.26 -31.37
N ARG A 22 21.61 -14.50 -31.36
CA ARG A 22 20.79 -15.70 -31.13
C ARG A 22 20.24 -15.77 -29.70
N VAL A 23 21.07 -15.49 -28.70
CA VAL A 23 20.64 -15.43 -27.30
C VAL A 23 19.61 -14.34 -27.07
N GLU A 24 19.78 -13.16 -27.68
CA GLU A 24 18.80 -12.05 -27.60
C GLU A 24 17.46 -12.40 -28.26
N ALA A 25 17.49 -13.09 -29.42
CA ALA A 25 16.27 -13.56 -30.07
C ALA A 25 15.55 -14.65 -29.26
N GLU A 26 16.29 -15.54 -28.58
CA GLU A 26 15.73 -16.57 -27.72
C GLU A 26 15.19 -16.00 -26.40
N LEU A 27 15.88 -15.02 -25.81
CA LEU A 27 15.41 -14.25 -24.63
C LEU A 27 14.10 -13.50 -24.92
N ALA A 28 13.92 -12.99 -26.14
CA ALA A 28 12.68 -12.31 -26.53
C ALA A 28 11.46 -13.25 -26.57
N GLY A 29 11.68 -14.55 -26.76
CA GLY A 29 10.64 -15.59 -26.77
C GLY A 29 10.45 -16.32 -25.43
N ASP A 30 11.32 -16.10 -24.44
CA ASP A 30 11.33 -16.79 -23.15
C ASP A 30 11.31 -15.78 -21.98
N PRO A 31 10.09 -15.41 -21.50
CA PRO A 31 9.92 -14.44 -20.43
C PRO A 31 10.57 -14.86 -19.10
N GLU A 32 10.72 -16.16 -18.86
CA GLU A 32 11.32 -16.69 -17.62
C GLU A 32 12.84 -16.60 -17.66
N ALA A 33 13.47 -16.85 -18.81
CA ALA A 33 14.90 -16.60 -19.01
C ALA A 33 15.24 -15.11 -18.93
N LEU A 34 14.39 -14.23 -19.49
CA LEU A 34 14.55 -12.78 -19.39
C LEU A 34 14.45 -12.28 -17.95
N ARG A 35 13.52 -12.81 -17.15
CA ARG A 35 13.40 -12.48 -15.74
C ARG A 35 14.64 -12.88 -14.94
N ARG A 36 15.16 -14.08 -15.17
CA ARG A 36 16.40 -14.58 -14.54
C ARG A 36 17.61 -13.70 -14.86
N LEU A 37 17.73 -13.25 -16.11
CA LEU A 37 18.79 -12.32 -16.54
C LEU A 37 18.72 -10.99 -15.78
N LEU A 38 17.53 -10.38 -15.69
CA LEU A 38 17.32 -9.10 -15.01
C LEU A 38 17.58 -9.17 -13.50
N ASP A 39 17.19 -10.27 -12.87
CA ASP A 39 17.45 -10.49 -11.44
C ASP A 39 18.96 -10.65 -11.18
N GLN A 40 19.71 -11.30 -12.08
CA GLN A 40 21.16 -11.43 -11.98
C GLN A 40 21.90 -10.09 -12.17
N GLU A 41 21.50 -9.24 -13.12
CA GLU A 41 22.10 -7.89 -13.30
C GLU A 41 21.88 -6.97 -12.10
N ARG A 42 20.71 -7.06 -11.45
CA ARG A 42 20.40 -6.32 -10.23
C ARG A 42 21.28 -6.76 -9.07
N LEU A 43 21.52 -8.07 -8.93
CA LEU A 43 22.40 -8.62 -7.90
C LEU A 43 23.85 -8.17 -8.11
N ASP A 44 24.36 -8.24 -9.35
CA ASP A 44 25.72 -7.83 -9.72
C ASP A 44 25.97 -6.33 -9.49
N THR A 45 24.98 -5.50 -9.80
CA THR A 45 25.03 -4.05 -9.55
C THR A 45 25.11 -3.75 -8.05
N SER A 46 24.31 -4.47 -7.26
CA SER A 46 24.28 -4.33 -5.80
C SER A 46 25.62 -4.77 -5.18
N LEU A 47 26.20 -5.87 -5.66
CA LEU A 47 27.52 -6.37 -5.23
C LEU A 47 28.65 -5.38 -5.58
N LYS A 48 28.65 -4.81 -6.78
CA LYS A 48 29.64 -3.80 -7.19
C LYS A 48 29.61 -2.54 -6.32
N LEU A 49 28.42 -2.11 -5.89
CA LEU A 49 28.25 -0.97 -4.99
C LEU A 49 28.72 -1.28 -3.57
N LEU A 50 28.52 -2.52 -3.10
CA LEU A 50 28.89 -2.94 -1.75
C LEU A 50 30.40 -3.20 -1.60
N LEU A 51 31.09 -3.60 -2.68
CA LEU A 51 32.46 -4.12 -2.60
C LEU A 51 33.60 -3.10 -2.89
N ASN A 52 33.33 -1.80 -3.10
CA ASN A 52 34.40 -0.83 -3.41
C ASN A 52 34.63 0.22 -2.28
N PRO A 53 35.53 -0.01 -1.31
CA PRO A 53 35.40 0.60 0.02
C PRO A 53 36.28 1.83 0.31
N ALA A 54 37.31 2.14 -0.50
CA ALA A 54 38.36 3.09 -0.06
C ALA A 54 38.36 4.45 -0.81
N ALA A 55 38.27 4.46 -2.14
CA ALA A 55 38.37 5.70 -2.92
C ALA A 55 37.08 6.55 -2.89
N SER A 56 35.93 5.90 -2.64
CA SER A 56 34.60 6.53 -2.69
C SER A 56 34.32 7.39 -1.45
N ARG A 57 34.86 7.04 -0.28
CA ARG A 57 34.57 7.75 0.98
C ARG A 57 35.23 9.13 1.05
N GLU A 58 36.49 9.27 0.66
CA GLU A 58 37.21 10.56 0.75
C GLU A 58 36.74 11.57 -0.31
N ARG A 59 36.40 11.12 -1.52
CA ARG A 59 35.91 12.02 -2.58
C ARG A 59 34.47 12.49 -2.37
N VAL A 60 33.61 11.63 -1.82
CA VAL A 60 32.25 12.01 -1.42
C VAL A 60 32.32 13.02 -0.27
N LYS A 61 33.21 12.81 0.71
CA LYS A 61 33.42 13.74 1.82
C LYS A 61 33.96 15.10 1.35
N ALA A 62 34.89 15.12 0.40
CA ALA A 62 35.42 16.35 -0.20
C ALA A 62 34.37 17.10 -1.05
N SER A 63 33.52 16.40 -1.80
CA SER A 63 32.45 17.02 -2.60
C SER A 63 31.34 17.61 -1.73
N VAL A 64 30.98 16.93 -0.64
CA VAL A 64 30.00 17.44 0.35
C VAL A 64 30.55 18.70 1.03
N LEU A 65 31.83 18.72 1.40
CA LEU A 65 32.48 19.90 2.00
C LEU A 65 32.61 21.07 1.03
N ALA A 66 32.78 20.83 -0.27
CA ALA A 66 32.81 21.86 -1.30
C ALA A 66 31.41 22.48 -1.56
N GLY A 67 30.36 21.67 -1.52
CA GLY A 67 28.97 22.12 -1.64
C GLY A 67 28.49 22.96 -0.45
N ILE A 68 29.03 22.71 0.76
CA ILE A 68 28.70 23.47 1.97
C ILE A 68 29.32 24.88 1.97
N ARG A 69 30.46 25.08 1.29
CA ARG A 69 31.20 26.36 1.30
C ARG A 69 30.70 27.41 0.30
N THR A 70 29.80 27.07 -0.61
CA THR A 70 29.43 27.94 -1.75
C THR A 70 27.96 28.37 -1.74
N ALA A 71 27.30 28.36 -0.59
CA ALA A 71 25.87 28.65 -0.48
C ALA A 71 25.48 30.03 -1.04
N THR A 72 24.73 30.01 -2.15
CA THR A 72 23.41 30.64 -2.26
C THR A 72 22.45 29.63 -2.90
N HIS A 73 21.24 29.52 -2.33
CA HIS A 73 20.39 28.33 -2.38
C HIS A 73 19.66 28.10 -3.73
N GLU A 74 19.35 26.82 -3.97
CA GLU A 74 18.42 26.22 -4.97
C GLU A 74 18.94 25.65 -6.31
N VAL A 75 20.20 25.83 -6.73
CA VAL A 75 20.66 25.25 -8.03
C VAL A 75 21.60 24.02 -7.89
N SER A 76 22.05 23.66 -6.68
CA SER A 76 23.26 22.83 -6.54
C SER A 76 23.12 21.30 -6.65
N ALA A 77 21.95 20.70 -6.37
CA ALA A 77 21.85 19.23 -6.28
C ALA A 77 22.02 18.51 -7.63
N ASP A 78 21.46 19.08 -8.70
CA ASP A 78 21.46 18.46 -10.04
C ASP A 78 22.83 18.64 -10.75
N GLU A 79 23.50 19.77 -10.53
CA GLU A 79 24.86 20.01 -11.04
C GLU A 79 25.92 19.13 -10.36
N VAL A 80 25.80 18.92 -9.04
CA VAL A 80 26.70 18.03 -8.30
C VAL A 80 26.55 16.60 -8.80
N MET A 81 25.32 16.13 -9.01
CA MET A 81 25.06 14.79 -9.53
C MET A 81 25.61 14.60 -10.95
N LYS A 82 25.43 15.61 -11.82
CA LYS A 82 26.01 15.58 -13.19
C LYS A 82 27.53 15.54 -13.19
N LYS A 83 28.21 16.32 -12.34
CA LYS A 83 29.68 16.32 -12.26
C LYS A 83 30.24 15.01 -11.73
N VAL A 84 29.60 14.42 -10.72
CA VAL A 84 30.00 13.11 -10.17
C VAL A 84 29.89 12.03 -11.23
N LEU A 85 28.80 12.01 -12.01
CA LEU A 85 28.61 11.03 -13.09
C LEU A 85 29.60 11.24 -14.25
N LEU A 86 29.92 12.50 -14.60
CA LEU A 86 30.86 12.81 -15.69
C LEU A 86 32.31 12.43 -15.34
N GLU A 87 32.75 12.62 -14.09
CA GLU A 87 34.09 12.23 -13.64
C GLU A 87 34.23 10.72 -13.40
N SER A 88 33.18 10.05 -12.93
CA SER A 88 33.15 8.59 -12.83
C SER A 88 33.27 7.91 -14.20
N GLY A 89 32.74 8.52 -15.26
CA GLY A 89 32.88 8.02 -16.63
C GLY A 89 34.30 8.12 -17.21
N LYS A 90 35.09 9.14 -16.83
CA LYS A 90 36.45 9.34 -17.34
C LYS A 90 37.48 8.36 -16.77
N ASN A 91 37.32 7.94 -15.51
CA ASN A 91 38.28 7.09 -14.81
C ASN A 91 38.11 5.58 -15.09
N ALA A 92 37.03 5.17 -15.76
CA ALA A 92 36.78 3.77 -16.13
C ALA A 92 37.65 3.29 -17.31
N LEU A 93 38.38 4.18 -17.99
CA LEU A 93 39.12 3.88 -19.21
C LEU A 93 40.63 3.58 -19.02
N GLU A 94 41.19 3.68 -17.81
CA GLU A 94 42.67 3.59 -17.61
C GLU A 94 43.19 2.49 -16.67
N TYR A 95 42.39 1.48 -16.32
CA TYR A 95 42.88 0.44 -15.40
C TYR A 95 43.60 -0.74 -16.12
N ARG A 96 44.89 -0.97 -15.81
CA ARG A 96 45.66 -2.19 -16.16
C ARG A 96 46.10 -2.93 -14.89
N ALA A 97 45.87 -4.25 -14.85
CA ALA A 97 46.23 -5.12 -13.74
C ALA A 97 47.69 -5.62 -13.82
N PRO A 98 48.40 -5.89 -12.70
CA PRO A 98 49.73 -6.48 -12.69
C PRO A 98 49.68 -8.01 -12.79
N LYS A 99 50.68 -8.60 -13.45
CA LYS A 99 50.94 -10.05 -13.48
C LYS A 99 51.88 -10.43 -12.33
N ASP A 100 51.53 -11.46 -11.57
CA ASP A 100 52.48 -12.13 -10.67
C ASP A 100 52.28 -13.65 -10.74
N GLU A 101 53.39 -14.39 -10.76
CA GLU A 101 53.50 -15.76 -11.32
C GLU A 101 53.50 -16.91 -10.29
N ASN A 102 53.10 -16.68 -9.03
CA ASN A 102 53.16 -17.73 -7.99
C ASN A 102 51.93 -17.81 -7.07
N ALA A 103 50.74 -18.14 -7.60
CA ALA A 103 49.54 -18.41 -6.81
C ALA A 103 49.18 -19.91 -6.76
N PRO A 104 48.76 -20.47 -5.60
CA PRO A 104 48.34 -21.86 -5.49
C PRO A 104 47.05 -22.11 -6.29
N GLY A 105 46.90 -23.33 -6.81
CA GLY A 105 45.83 -23.70 -7.74
C GLY A 105 44.42 -23.33 -7.24
N LEU A 106 43.59 -22.83 -8.16
CA LEU A 106 42.24 -22.26 -7.97
C LEU A 106 41.36 -23.04 -6.99
N LEU A 107 41.42 -24.36 -7.01
CA LEU A 107 40.60 -25.23 -6.16
C LEU A 107 41.01 -25.18 -4.67
N ALA A 108 42.29 -24.99 -4.36
CA ALA A 108 42.76 -24.85 -2.98
C ALA A 108 42.39 -23.48 -2.38
N ALA A 109 42.43 -22.43 -3.19
CA ALA A 109 41.99 -21.10 -2.80
C ALA A 109 40.46 -21.03 -2.56
N LEU A 110 39.67 -21.71 -3.40
CA LEU A 110 38.22 -21.79 -3.26
C LEU A 110 37.78 -22.61 -2.04
N ALA A 111 38.47 -23.73 -1.76
CA ALA A 111 38.16 -24.58 -0.60
C ALA A 111 38.49 -23.90 0.74
N GLY A 112 39.55 -23.08 0.79
CA GLY A 112 39.89 -22.26 1.95
C GLY A 112 38.85 -21.15 2.19
N ALA A 113 38.52 -20.38 1.14
CA ALA A 113 37.55 -19.29 1.22
C ALA A 113 36.14 -19.76 1.60
N PHE A 114 35.71 -20.94 1.12
CA PHE A 114 34.39 -21.49 1.44
C PHE A 114 34.28 -21.96 2.90
N ARG A 115 35.37 -22.49 3.47
CA ARG A 115 35.43 -22.96 4.86
C ARG A 115 35.39 -21.79 5.85
N GLU A 116 36.07 -20.68 5.55
CA GLU A 116 36.01 -19.45 6.35
C GLU A 116 34.65 -18.74 6.21
N TRP A 117 34.05 -18.76 5.02
CA TRP A 117 32.73 -18.17 4.77
C TRP A 117 31.62 -18.84 5.62
N LEU A 118 31.61 -20.17 5.72
CA LEU A 118 30.64 -20.93 6.53
C LEU A 118 30.70 -20.64 8.05
N GLN A 119 31.81 -20.08 8.55
CA GLN A 119 31.95 -19.74 9.98
C GLN A 119 31.49 -18.32 10.33
N THR A 120 31.17 -17.48 9.34
CA THR A 120 30.62 -16.14 9.61
C THR A 120 29.10 -16.18 9.83
N ASN A 121 28.59 -15.33 10.75
CA ASN A 121 27.17 -15.28 11.15
C ASN A 121 26.19 -15.09 9.97
N HIS A 122 26.65 -14.54 8.84
CA HIS A 122 25.84 -14.31 7.66
C HIS A 122 25.54 -15.60 6.84
N ALA A 123 26.43 -16.59 6.84
CA ALA A 123 26.22 -17.85 6.10
C ALA A 123 25.14 -18.73 6.76
N ARG A 124 25.02 -18.69 8.10
CA ARG A 124 23.95 -19.37 8.85
C ARG A 124 22.57 -18.80 8.53
N VAL A 125 22.46 -17.47 8.38
CA VAL A 125 21.19 -16.80 8.05
C VAL A 125 20.70 -17.21 6.66
N VAL A 126 21.58 -17.39 5.67
CA VAL A 126 21.20 -17.80 4.32
C VAL A 126 20.73 -19.26 4.29
N VAL A 127 21.42 -20.17 4.98
CA VAL A 127 21.06 -21.59 5.00
C VAL A 127 19.78 -21.85 5.82
N TYR A 128 19.66 -21.27 7.01
CA TYR A 128 18.44 -21.42 7.82
C TYR A 128 17.25 -20.63 7.25
N GLY A 129 17.51 -19.48 6.60
CA GLY A 129 16.50 -18.72 5.88
C GLY A 129 15.93 -19.46 4.67
N GLY A 130 16.79 -20.15 3.90
CA GLY A 130 16.36 -21.01 2.79
C GLY A 130 15.52 -22.21 3.26
N LEU A 131 15.90 -22.83 4.38
CA LEU A 131 15.14 -23.95 4.96
C LEU A 131 13.77 -23.50 5.50
N ALA A 132 13.70 -22.32 6.12
CA ALA A 132 12.46 -21.72 6.62
C ALA A 132 11.50 -21.35 5.47
N ALA A 133 12.01 -20.80 4.37
CA ALA A 133 11.22 -20.49 3.18
C ALA A 133 10.60 -21.75 2.54
N LEU A 134 11.35 -22.86 2.50
CA LEU A 134 10.86 -24.15 2.01
C LEU A 134 9.73 -24.72 2.89
N LEU A 135 9.86 -24.61 4.22
CA LEU A 135 8.83 -25.06 5.16
C LEU A 135 7.55 -24.21 5.09
N VAL A 136 7.68 -22.90 4.88
CA VAL A 136 6.53 -22.00 4.64
C VAL A 136 5.80 -22.36 3.35
N PHE A 137 6.54 -22.67 2.28
CA PHE A 137 5.97 -23.09 1.00
C PHE A 137 5.20 -24.42 1.10
N ILE A 138 5.75 -25.40 1.83
CA ILE A 138 5.05 -26.68 2.07
C ILE A 138 3.79 -26.47 2.92
N ALA A 139 3.83 -25.59 3.93
CA ALA A 139 2.67 -25.28 4.77
C ALA A 139 1.57 -24.52 4.01
N SER A 140 1.91 -23.65 3.05
CA SER A 140 0.94 -22.92 2.23
C SER A 140 0.16 -23.84 1.28
N GLU A 141 0.82 -24.82 0.67
CA GLU A 141 0.16 -25.79 -0.23
C GLU A 141 -0.83 -26.69 0.52
N VAL A 142 -0.48 -27.12 1.74
CA VAL A 142 -1.40 -27.88 2.61
C VAL A 142 -2.63 -27.05 3.01
N ARG A 143 -2.45 -25.75 3.27
CA ARG A 143 -3.52 -24.83 3.65
C ARG A 143 -4.49 -24.54 2.50
N ILE A 144 -3.98 -24.37 1.28
CA ILE A 144 -4.78 -24.19 0.06
C ILE A 144 -5.64 -25.43 -0.22
N SER A 145 -5.09 -26.63 0.00
CA SER A 145 -5.81 -27.89 -0.14
C SER A 145 -6.97 -28.03 0.87
N GLN A 146 -6.78 -27.59 2.12
CA GLN A 146 -7.82 -27.64 3.16
C GLN A 146 -8.93 -26.62 2.94
N VAL A 147 -8.62 -25.40 2.49
CA VAL A 147 -9.62 -24.37 2.19
C VAL A 147 -10.54 -24.82 1.05
N ARG A 148 -10.00 -25.44 -0.01
CA ARG A 148 -10.80 -25.98 -1.11
C ARG A 148 -11.78 -27.07 -0.66
N LYS A 149 -11.41 -27.90 0.31
CA LYS A 149 -12.30 -28.93 0.88
C LYS A 149 -13.43 -28.32 1.72
N LEU A 150 -13.15 -27.26 2.49
CA LEU A 150 -14.15 -26.56 3.31
C LEU A 150 -15.16 -25.77 2.46
N THR A 151 -14.71 -25.13 1.37
CA THR A 151 -15.59 -24.40 0.44
C THR A 151 -16.55 -25.34 -0.30
N ALA A 152 -16.09 -26.52 -0.71
CA ALA A 152 -16.94 -27.55 -1.32
C ALA A 152 -18.01 -28.08 -0.34
N GLN A 153 -17.68 -28.19 0.96
CA GLN A 153 -18.60 -28.66 2.00
C GLN A 153 -19.64 -27.60 2.39
N GLN A 154 -19.27 -26.30 2.39
CA GLN A 154 -20.21 -25.19 2.60
C GLN A 154 -21.20 -25.02 1.44
N GLN A 155 -20.76 -25.24 0.18
CA GLN A 155 -21.66 -25.19 -0.97
C GLN A 155 -22.70 -26.33 -0.94
N ALA A 156 -22.32 -27.51 -0.45
CA ALA A 156 -23.25 -28.62 -0.26
C ALA A 156 -24.31 -28.31 0.83
N ASN A 157 -23.90 -27.71 1.95
CA ASN A 157 -24.83 -27.37 3.05
C ASN A 157 -25.78 -26.20 2.71
N THR A 158 -25.39 -25.30 1.80
CA THR A 158 -26.22 -24.17 1.38
C THR A 158 -27.36 -24.61 0.46
N PHE A 159 -27.19 -25.72 -0.26
CA PHE A 159 -28.23 -26.27 -1.15
C PHE A 159 -29.37 -26.97 -0.39
N GLU A 160 -29.11 -27.52 0.80
CA GLU A 160 -30.14 -28.20 1.60
C GLU A 160 -31.03 -27.25 2.42
N SER A 161 -30.59 -26.03 2.72
CA SER A 161 -31.33 -25.09 3.58
C SER A 161 -32.39 -24.24 2.85
N SER A 162 -32.51 -24.33 1.53
CA SER A 162 -33.43 -23.47 0.73
C SER A 162 -34.89 -23.98 0.65
N LYS A 163 -35.26 -25.06 1.34
CA LYS A 163 -36.64 -25.56 1.40
C LYS A 163 -37.31 -25.23 2.73
N GLY A 164 -37.87 -24.02 2.85
CA GLY A 164 -38.89 -23.75 3.87
C GLY A 164 -39.03 -22.29 4.28
N GLY A 165 -40.17 -21.68 3.94
CA GLY A 165 -40.72 -20.53 4.68
C GLY A 165 -40.77 -19.21 3.90
N GLN A 166 -41.81 -19.02 3.09
CA GLN A 166 -42.23 -17.70 2.63
C GLN A 166 -42.92 -16.95 3.78
N GLY A 167 -42.42 -15.75 4.09
CA GLY A 167 -43.09 -14.75 4.91
C GLY A 167 -42.80 -13.38 4.31
N LEU A 168 -43.79 -12.80 3.62
CA LEU A 168 -43.72 -11.46 3.03
C LEU A 168 -43.56 -10.41 4.13
N LEU A 169 -42.40 -9.75 4.17
CA LEU A 169 -42.28 -8.38 4.65
C LEU A 169 -41.93 -7.52 3.44
N THR A 170 -42.85 -6.65 3.04
CA THR A 170 -42.60 -5.55 2.10
C THR A 170 -41.54 -4.63 2.68
N GLN A 171 -40.27 -4.92 2.40
CA GLN A 171 -39.18 -3.96 2.53
C GLN A 171 -39.44 -2.84 1.53
N SER A 172 -39.54 -1.60 2.01
CA SER A 172 -39.39 -0.43 1.15
C SER A 172 -38.01 -0.55 0.49
N LEU A 173 -37.97 -0.83 -0.82
CA LEU A 173 -36.72 -0.86 -1.57
C LEU A 173 -36.11 0.53 -1.49
N SER A 174 -35.08 0.71 -0.66
CA SER A 174 -34.23 1.89 -0.69
C SER A 174 -33.70 2.03 -2.11
N ALA A 175 -33.70 3.26 -2.64
CA ALA A 175 -33.16 3.53 -3.97
C ALA A 175 -31.78 2.86 -4.14
N PRO A 176 -31.51 2.24 -5.31
CA PRO A 176 -30.29 1.49 -5.52
C PRO A 176 -29.07 2.37 -5.31
N ARG A 177 -28.08 1.87 -4.56
CA ARG A 177 -26.85 2.60 -4.25
C ARG A 177 -26.00 2.78 -5.51
N ASN A 178 -25.41 3.96 -5.68
CA ASN A 178 -24.47 4.25 -6.76
C ASN A 178 -23.03 3.87 -6.33
N PRO A 179 -22.37 2.88 -6.97
CA PRO A 179 -21.01 2.46 -6.61
C PRO A 179 -19.97 3.57 -6.77
N ALA A 180 -20.18 4.52 -7.68
CA ALA A 180 -19.29 5.65 -7.91
C ALA A 180 -19.31 6.71 -6.79
N GLN A 181 -20.37 6.70 -5.96
CA GLN A 181 -20.56 7.64 -4.84
C GLN A 181 -20.38 6.96 -3.50
N TRP A 182 -20.79 5.70 -3.39
CA TRP A 182 -20.67 4.91 -2.18
C TRP A 182 -20.21 3.50 -2.56
N PRO A 183 -18.91 3.28 -2.81
CA PRO A 183 -18.31 1.93 -2.86
C PRO A 183 -18.23 1.38 -1.43
N PHE A 184 -18.12 0.09 -1.13
CA PHE A 184 -17.89 -1.13 -1.86
C PHE A 184 -19.10 -2.08 -1.70
N ALA A 185 -18.98 -3.40 -1.85
CA ALA A 185 -20.08 -4.35 -1.53
C ALA A 185 -20.72 -4.09 -0.14
N ALA A 186 -21.99 -4.46 0.05
CA ALA A 186 -22.70 -4.25 1.31
C ALA A 186 -22.07 -5.02 2.49
N ASP A 187 -21.50 -6.19 2.20
CA ASP A 187 -20.78 -7.07 3.12
C ASP A 187 -19.28 -6.77 3.21
N SER A 188 -18.81 -5.74 2.51
CA SER A 188 -17.44 -5.25 2.64
C SER A 188 -17.16 -4.74 4.05
N VAL A 189 -15.89 -4.83 4.48
CA VAL A 189 -15.41 -4.19 5.71
C VAL A 189 -15.75 -2.72 5.76
N TRP A 190 -15.78 -2.04 4.60
CA TRP A 190 -16.05 -0.62 4.49
C TRP A 190 -17.50 -0.27 4.82
N ASN A 191 -18.43 -1.21 4.64
CA ASN A 191 -19.88 -0.98 4.77
C ASN A 191 -20.54 -1.81 5.87
N THR A 192 -19.75 -2.54 6.64
CA THR A 192 -20.24 -3.42 7.70
C THR A 192 -20.25 -2.70 9.06
N PRO A 193 -21.41 -2.51 9.70
CA PRO A 193 -21.49 -1.92 11.02
C PRO A 193 -20.83 -2.79 12.11
N ILE A 194 -20.41 -2.13 13.19
CA ILE A 194 -20.04 -2.79 14.45
C ILE A 194 -21.19 -3.69 14.89
N GLY A 195 -20.85 -4.90 15.29
CA GLY A 195 -21.81 -5.90 15.76
C GLY A 195 -21.85 -5.98 17.29
N SER A 196 -22.93 -6.55 17.82
CA SER A 196 -23.15 -6.72 19.26
C SER A 196 -22.16 -7.68 19.93
N GLY A 197 -21.44 -8.48 19.15
CA GLY A 197 -20.38 -9.38 19.61
C GLY A 197 -19.00 -8.72 19.68
N ALA A 198 -18.88 -7.42 19.35
CA ALA A 198 -17.61 -6.73 19.35
C ALA A 198 -16.93 -6.73 20.74
N GLN A 199 -15.67 -7.13 20.76
CA GLN A 199 -14.82 -7.13 21.94
C GLN A 199 -13.88 -5.93 21.86
N PHE A 200 -13.98 -5.04 22.84
CA PHE A 200 -13.22 -3.80 22.86
C PHE A 200 -12.00 -3.92 23.77
N ALA A 201 -10.82 -3.71 23.20
CA ALA A 201 -9.56 -3.61 23.94
C ALA A 201 -9.08 -2.15 23.96
N THR A 202 -8.55 -1.71 25.11
CA THR A 202 -7.90 -0.41 25.20
C THR A 202 -6.75 -0.32 24.20
N VAL A 203 -6.62 0.83 23.53
CA VAL A 203 -5.43 1.13 22.70
C VAL A 203 -4.24 1.19 23.64
N GLN A 204 -3.29 0.29 23.44
CA GLN A 204 -2.13 0.18 24.32
C GLN A 204 -1.12 1.29 24.04
N PRO A 205 -0.53 1.90 25.08
CA PRO A 205 0.57 2.84 24.90
C PRO A 205 1.79 2.12 24.31
N GLY A 206 2.57 2.81 23.49
CA GLY A 206 3.76 2.25 22.83
C GLY A 206 3.89 2.62 21.36
N GLY A 207 2.79 3.07 20.74
CA GLY A 207 2.80 3.70 19.42
C GLY A 207 1.70 4.75 19.28
N MET A 208 0.44 4.32 19.37
CA MET A 208 -0.70 5.23 19.19
C MET A 208 -1.13 5.92 20.50
N ASP A 209 -0.94 7.23 20.56
CA ASP A 209 -1.60 8.15 21.50
C ASP A 209 -2.82 8.83 20.84
N LEU A 210 -4.02 8.59 21.37
CA LEU A 210 -5.26 9.18 20.88
C LEU A 210 -5.55 10.57 21.49
N ALA A 211 -4.77 11.00 22.48
CA ALA A 211 -4.92 12.30 23.11
C ALA A 211 -4.37 13.46 22.26
N THR A 212 -3.46 13.18 21.33
CA THR A 212 -2.85 14.15 20.40
C THR A 212 -3.81 14.66 19.33
N GLY A 213 -4.96 14.00 19.16
CA GLY A 213 -6.03 14.44 18.27
C GLY A 213 -5.97 13.78 16.89
N VAL A 214 -6.58 14.45 15.91
CA VAL A 214 -6.72 13.98 14.52
C VAL A 214 -6.41 15.12 13.57
N MET A 215 -5.78 14.80 12.44
CA MET A 215 -5.69 15.68 11.30
C MET A 215 -6.87 15.42 10.37
N VAL A 216 -7.48 16.48 9.86
CA VAL A 216 -8.51 16.35 8.83
C VAL A 216 -8.01 16.99 7.55
N VAL A 217 -7.90 16.19 6.48
CA VAL A 217 -7.39 16.64 5.18
C VAL A 217 -8.47 16.59 4.12
N ASN A 218 -8.36 17.50 3.15
CA ASN A 218 -9.20 17.43 1.96
C ASN A 218 -8.75 16.24 1.10
N ALA A 219 -9.63 15.25 0.94
CA ALA A 219 -9.38 14.07 0.13
C ALA A 219 -8.99 14.44 -1.32
N SER A 220 -9.49 15.55 -1.86
CA SER A 220 -9.16 16.01 -3.23
C SER A 220 -7.70 16.42 -3.42
N LEU A 221 -6.97 16.72 -2.32
CA LEU A 221 -5.53 17.03 -2.37
C LEU A 221 -4.66 15.79 -2.23
N SER A 222 -5.17 14.73 -1.57
CA SER A 222 -4.43 13.49 -1.34
C SER A 222 -4.74 12.44 -2.42
N HIS A 223 -6.02 12.20 -2.65
CA HIS A 223 -6.55 11.18 -3.54
C HIS A 223 -7.85 11.63 -4.23
N PRO A 224 -7.78 12.57 -5.18
CA PRO A 224 -8.96 13.03 -5.91
C PRO A 224 -9.66 11.88 -6.66
N VAL A 225 -10.99 11.95 -6.66
CA VAL A 225 -11.85 11.12 -7.49
C VAL A 225 -12.25 11.92 -8.72
N LEU A 226 -11.90 11.41 -9.90
CA LEU A 226 -12.28 11.95 -11.20
C LEU A 226 -13.30 11.01 -11.85
N TYR A 227 -14.23 11.58 -12.60
CA TYR A 227 -15.25 10.84 -13.33
C TYR A 227 -15.01 11.03 -14.82
N ALA A 228 -14.79 9.92 -15.53
CA ALA A 228 -14.70 9.92 -16.98
C ALA A 228 -16.10 9.96 -17.60
N SER A 229 -16.24 10.78 -18.63
CA SER A 229 -17.38 10.83 -19.53
C SER A 229 -17.06 10.08 -20.82
N ALA A 230 -18.08 9.50 -21.45
CA ALA A 230 -17.94 8.94 -22.81
C ALA A 230 -17.54 10.01 -23.85
N SER A 231 -17.73 11.29 -23.54
CA SER A 231 -17.30 12.42 -24.37
C SER A 231 -15.87 12.88 -24.13
N ASP A 232 -15.18 12.36 -23.10
CA ASP A 232 -13.77 12.69 -22.89
C ASP A 232 -12.90 12.10 -24.00
N PRO A 233 -11.79 12.77 -24.38
CA PRO A 233 -10.85 12.21 -25.34
C PRO A 233 -10.31 10.86 -24.88
N VAL A 234 -10.34 9.87 -25.78
CA VAL A 234 -9.77 8.56 -25.52
C VAL A 234 -8.24 8.66 -25.60
N GLY A 235 -7.58 8.13 -24.58
CA GLY A 235 -6.13 8.06 -24.49
C GLY A 235 -5.64 6.78 -23.83
N ASN A 236 -4.34 6.55 -23.92
CA ASN A 236 -3.68 5.40 -23.35
C ASN A 236 -3.11 5.71 -21.97
N LEU A 237 -3.24 4.77 -21.05
CA LEU A 237 -2.56 4.78 -19.77
C LEU A 237 -1.36 3.83 -19.82
N HIS A 238 -0.18 4.35 -19.53
CA HIS A 238 1.08 3.61 -19.55
C HIS A 238 1.67 3.45 -18.16
N VAL A 239 2.26 2.28 -17.90
CA VAL A 239 2.99 1.93 -16.68
C VAL A 239 4.40 1.49 -17.06
N PRO A 240 5.46 1.89 -16.31
CA PRO A 240 6.82 1.42 -16.55
C PRO A 240 6.93 -0.10 -16.63
N GLY A 241 7.74 -0.59 -17.57
CA GLY A 241 7.97 -2.02 -17.77
C GLY A 241 6.94 -2.72 -18.66
N MET A 242 5.86 -2.04 -19.07
CA MET A 242 4.91 -2.57 -20.05
C MET A 242 5.21 -2.06 -21.46
N SER A 243 5.23 -2.96 -22.45
CA SER A 243 5.40 -2.63 -23.87
C SER A 243 4.11 -2.15 -24.54
N VAL A 244 2.96 -2.43 -23.92
CA VAL A 244 1.64 -2.00 -24.36
C VAL A 244 0.99 -1.12 -23.29
N PRO A 245 0.03 -0.24 -23.64
CA PRO A 245 -0.78 0.46 -22.65
C PRO A 245 -1.40 -0.52 -21.66
N PHE A 246 -1.44 -0.13 -20.39
CA PHE A 246 -2.16 -0.86 -19.35
C PHE A 246 -3.67 -0.85 -19.65
N ALA A 247 -4.18 0.31 -20.07
CA ALA A 247 -5.57 0.49 -20.48
C ALA A 247 -5.70 1.62 -21.49
N THR A 248 -6.76 1.56 -22.29
CA THR A 248 -7.23 2.66 -23.14
C THR A 248 -8.62 3.06 -22.65
N ALA A 249 -8.82 4.34 -22.33
CA ALA A 249 -10.06 4.82 -21.71
C ALA A 249 -10.31 6.30 -22.04
N PRO A 250 -11.54 6.82 -21.85
CA PRO A 250 -11.79 8.25 -21.86
C PRO A 250 -11.06 8.93 -20.70
N LEU A 251 -10.21 9.93 -21.00
CA LEU A 251 -9.33 10.58 -20.03
C LEU A 251 -9.72 12.06 -19.84
N PRO A 252 -10.41 12.41 -18.73
CA PRO A 252 -10.73 13.78 -18.39
C PRO A 252 -9.51 14.69 -18.47
N ALA A 253 -9.70 15.95 -18.87
CA ALA A 253 -8.61 16.93 -18.98
C ALA A 253 -7.84 17.12 -17.66
N ALA A 254 -8.52 16.97 -16.52
CA ALA A 254 -7.93 17.09 -15.18
C ALA A 254 -6.99 15.92 -14.79
N LEU A 255 -7.05 14.79 -15.51
CA LEU A 255 -6.22 13.63 -15.18
C LEU A 255 -4.75 13.88 -15.52
N GLY A 256 -3.90 13.76 -14.49
CA GLY A 256 -2.46 13.98 -14.60
C GLY A 256 -2.04 15.45 -14.53
N THR A 257 -2.96 16.35 -14.17
CA THR A 257 -2.68 17.78 -13.95
C THR A 257 -2.90 18.22 -12.51
N THR A 258 -3.40 17.34 -11.61
CA THR A 258 -3.67 17.68 -10.22
C THR A 258 -2.37 17.96 -9.45
N PRO A 259 -2.18 19.17 -8.90
CA PRO A 259 -1.02 19.48 -8.07
C PRO A 259 -0.97 18.54 -6.86
N GLY A 260 0.15 17.86 -6.65
CA GLY A 260 0.31 16.93 -5.53
C GLY A 260 -0.53 15.65 -5.62
N GLY A 261 -1.28 15.42 -6.71
CA GLY A 261 -2.10 14.23 -6.94
C GLY A 261 -1.25 12.97 -7.11
N ARG A 262 -0.75 12.43 -6.00
CA ARG A 262 0.08 11.22 -5.96
C ARG A 262 -0.75 9.96 -6.17
N HIS A 263 -2.04 10.00 -5.87
CA HIS A 263 -2.96 8.91 -6.14
C HIS A 263 -4.24 9.49 -6.73
N VAL A 264 -4.72 8.99 -7.87
CA VAL A 264 -5.97 9.47 -8.48
C VAL A 264 -6.90 8.29 -8.72
N PHE A 265 -8.16 8.42 -8.36
CA PHE A 265 -9.20 7.44 -8.68
C PHE A 265 -9.98 7.93 -9.89
N LEU A 266 -9.82 7.27 -11.03
CA LEU A 266 -10.62 7.55 -12.23
C LEU A 266 -11.77 6.54 -12.32
N VAL A 267 -12.99 6.99 -12.03
CA VAL A 267 -14.19 6.20 -12.28
C VAL A 267 -14.53 6.27 -13.77
N LEU A 268 -14.64 5.11 -14.41
CA LEU A 268 -14.95 5.01 -15.84
C LEU A 268 -16.43 5.30 -16.13
N PRO A 269 -16.83 5.53 -17.39
CA PRO A 269 -18.21 5.92 -17.73
C PRO A 269 -19.28 4.87 -17.35
N ASP A 270 -18.88 3.62 -17.11
CA ASP A 270 -19.77 2.57 -16.60
C ASP A 270 -20.20 2.79 -15.14
N GLY A 271 -19.57 3.73 -14.42
CA GLY A 271 -19.83 4.04 -13.02
C GLY A 271 -19.43 2.94 -12.04
N MET A 272 -18.89 1.82 -12.51
CA MET A 272 -18.61 0.61 -11.73
C MET A 272 -17.12 0.29 -11.72
N THR A 273 -16.40 0.60 -12.80
CA THR A 273 -14.96 0.38 -12.89
C THR A 273 -14.21 1.60 -12.38
N VAL A 274 -13.20 1.38 -11.55
CA VAL A 274 -12.24 2.40 -11.16
C VAL A 274 -10.83 2.01 -11.61
N LEU A 275 -10.09 3.00 -12.11
CA LEU A 275 -8.64 2.94 -12.24
C LEU A 275 -8.04 3.74 -11.08
N GLU A 276 -7.35 3.05 -10.19
CA GLU A 276 -6.52 3.64 -9.16
C GLU A 276 -5.13 3.87 -9.76
N ILE A 277 -4.75 5.14 -9.90
CA ILE A 277 -3.59 5.57 -10.70
C ILE A 277 -2.60 6.26 -9.78
N HIS A 278 -1.44 5.66 -9.56
CA HIS A 278 -0.39 6.22 -8.73
C HIS A 278 0.55 7.11 -9.55
N SER A 279 0.63 8.38 -9.15
CA SER A 279 1.47 9.44 -9.73
C SER A 279 1.24 9.65 -11.24
N PRO A 280 0.00 9.95 -11.68
CA PRO A 280 -0.29 10.22 -13.09
C PRO A 280 0.40 11.50 -13.58
N ARG A 281 0.93 11.44 -14.80
CA ARG A 281 1.46 12.57 -15.56
C ARG A 281 0.88 12.55 -16.97
N ARG A 282 0.22 13.65 -17.35
CA ARG A 282 -0.32 13.82 -18.71
C ARG A 282 0.84 13.96 -19.71
N THR A 283 0.76 13.23 -20.83
CA THR A 283 1.71 13.26 -21.95
C THR A 283 0.93 13.30 -23.26
N GLY A 284 0.56 14.51 -23.71
CA GLY A 284 -0.34 14.67 -24.86
C GLY A 284 -1.74 14.14 -24.55
N ALA A 285 -2.26 13.26 -25.41
CA ALA A 285 -3.54 12.57 -25.19
C ALA A 285 -3.45 11.45 -24.14
N ASP A 286 -2.24 10.97 -23.85
CA ASP A 286 -2.00 9.81 -23.00
C ASP A 286 -1.59 10.20 -21.57
N VAL A 287 -1.56 9.23 -20.66
CA VAL A 287 -1.11 9.39 -19.27
C VAL A 287 -0.07 8.34 -18.94
N ARG A 288 1.04 8.75 -18.32
CA ARG A 288 2.01 7.86 -17.68
C ARG A 288 1.80 7.84 -16.17
N ALA A 289 1.85 6.67 -15.55
CA ALA A 289 1.72 6.50 -14.11
C ALA A 289 2.79 5.55 -13.58
N ASN A 290 3.12 5.61 -12.29
CA ASN A 290 4.06 4.68 -11.68
C ASN A 290 3.47 3.26 -11.55
N SER A 291 2.18 3.18 -11.23
CA SER A 291 1.40 1.94 -11.19
C SER A 291 -0.08 2.26 -11.41
N ILE A 292 -0.83 1.27 -11.89
CA ILE A 292 -2.27 1.36 -12.07
C ILE A 292 -2.90 0.06 -11.57
N VAL A 293 -3.98 0.17 -10.80
CA VAL A 293 -4.84 -0.93 -10.40
C VAL A 293 -6.22 -0.70 -11.02
N ARG A 294 -6.76 -1.74 -11.66
CA ARG A 294 -8.15 -1.74 -12.14
C ARG A 294 -9.00 -2.54 -11.17
N ALA A 295 -10.14 -1.99 -10.77
CA ALA A 295 -11.04 -2.68 -9.84
C ALA A 295 -12.53 -2.38 -10.11
N ASP A 296 -13.39 -3.26 -9.60
CA ASP A 296 -14.84 -3.08 -9.56
C ASP A 296 -15.24 -2.47 -8.21
N LEU A 297 -15.87 -1.29 -8.24
CA LEU A 297 -16.38 -0.56 -7.08
C LEU A 297 -17.51 -1.31 -6.36
N ARG A 298 -18.08 -2.34 -6.99
CA ARG A 298 -19.05 -3.25 -6.35
C ARG A 298 -18.40 -4.39 -5.60
N GLY A 299 -17.10 -4.62 -5.79
CA GLY A 299 -16.31 -5.61 -5.08
C GLY A 299 -16.09 -5.23 -3.61
N PRO A 300 -15.30 -6.01 -2.85
CA PRO A 300 -15.14 -5.82 -1.41
C PRO A 300 -14.18 -4.68 -1.05
N GLY A 301 -13.38 -4.16 -1.98
CA GLY A 301 -12.43 -3.06 -1.71
C GLY A 301 -11.27 -3.41 -0.78
N VAL A 302 -11.01 -4.70 -0.61
CA VAL A 302 -9.90 -5.25 0.20
C VAL A 302 -9.25 -6.46 -0.51
N PRO A 303 -8.00 -6.79 -0.18
CA PRO A 303 -7.32 -7.95 -0.75
C PRO A 303 -7.99 -9.30 -0.40
N PRO A 304 -7.77 -10.35 -1.21
CA PRO A 304 -7.02 -10.35 -2.48
C PRO A 304 -7.86 -9.86 -3.68
N ALA A 305 -9.18 -9.67 -3.51
CA ALA A 305 -10.09 -9.30 -4.60
C ALA A 305 -9.87 -7.86 -5.10
N TYR A 306 -9.38 -6.98 -4.25
CA TYR A 306 -8.90 -5.64 -4.58
C TYR A 306 -7.56 -5.46 -3.88
N HIS A 307 -6.47 -5.54 -4.63
CA HIS A 307 -5.14 -5.21 -4.10
C HIS A 307 -4.74 -3.82 -4.59
N SER A 308 -4.93 -2.82 -3.74
CA SER A 308 -4.53 -1.43 -3.94
C SER A 308 -3.03 -1.31 -4.23
N ALA A 309 -2.62 -0.18 -4.82
CA ALA A 309 -1.19 0.13 -5.00
C ALA A 309 -0.51 0.55 -3.68
N THR A 310 -1.28 0.73 -2.60
CA THR A 310 -0.75 1.02 -1.25
C THR A 310 -0.03 -0.18 -0.65
N GLY A 311 0.88 0.10 0.29
CA GLY A 311 1.60 -0.96 1.01
C GLY A 311 0.71 -1.87 1.85
N SER A 312 -0.55 -1.48 2.11
CA SER A 312 -1.53 -2.26 2.86
C SER A 312 -2.41 -3.17 2.01
N GLY A 313 -2.41 -2.99 0.69
CA GLY A 313 -3.38 -3.59 -0.23
C GLY A 313 -4.81 -3.02 -0.09
N LEU A 314 -5.09 -2.18 0.90
CA LEU A 314 -6.40 -1.56 1.13
C LEU A 314 -6.58 -0.31 0.28
N SER A 315 -7.77 -0.14 -0.31
CA SER A 315 -8.06 1.01 -1.19
C SER A 315 -8.06 2.35 -0.41
N PRO A 316 -7.30 3.37 -0.85
CA PRO A 316 -7.40 4.73 -0.29
C PRO A 316 -8.78 5.36 -0.47
N LEU A 317 -9.59 4.88 -1.42
CA LEU A 317 -10.98 5.32 -1.61
C LEU A 317 -11.90 4.81 -0.49
N GLY A 318 -11.53 3.69 0.13
CA GLY A 318 -12.24 3.08 1.24
C GLY A 318 -12.29 4.00 2.45
N GLY A 319 -13.50 4.29 2.91
CA GLY A 319 -13.77 5.05 4.13
C GLY A 319 -13.44 6.55 4.08
N SER A 320 -13.21 7.13 2.90
CA SER A 320 -13.20 8.60 2.75
C SER A 320 -14.61 9.15 2.98
N ILE A 321 -14.72 10.21 3.80
CA ILE A 321 -16.00 10.85 4.11
C ILE A 321 -16.44 11.66 2.89
N ARG A 322 -17.63 11.39 2.36
CA ARG A 322 -18.16 11.97 1.12
C ARG A 322 -18.87 13.29 1.35
N ARG A 323 -19.01 14.06 0.26
CA ARG A 323 -19.78 15.31 0.26
C ARG A 323 -21.18 15.08 0.85
N GLY A 324 -21.57 15.94 1.79
CA GLY A 324 -22.90 15.91 2.43
C GLY A 324 -23.05 14.94 3.61
N GLU A 325 -22.12 13.99 3.82
CA GLU A 325 -22.24 13.01 4.92
C GLU A 325 -22.06 13.63 6.31
N LEU A 326 -21.33 14.74 6.42
CA LEU A 326 -21.23 15.49 7.68
C LEU A 326 -22.59 16.03 8.16
N LYS A 327 -23.55 16.20 7.24
CA LYS A 327 -24.91 16.66 7.52
C LYS A 327 -25.93 15.51 7.55
N ALA A 328 -25.83 14.58 6.61
CA ALA A 328 -26.77 13.46 6.47
C ALA A 328 -26.47 12.27 7.39
N GLY A 329 -25.26 12.21 7.95
CA GLY A 329 -24.70 11.05 8.63
C GLY A 329 -23.78 10.26 7.69
N ILE A 330 -22.78 9.60 8.28
CA ILE A 330 -21.79 8.77 7.57
C ILE A 330 -22.20 7.30 7.74
N PRO A 331 -22.66 6.62 6.68
CA PRO A 331 -23.23 5.28 6.77
C PRO A 331 -22.20 4.15 6.52
N HIS A 332 -20.92 4.40 6.79
CA HIS A 332 -19.83 3.48 6.47
C HIS A 332 -18.66 3.63 7.47
N VAL A 333 -17.71 2.70 7.40
CA VAL A 333 -16.46 2.74 8.19
C VAL A 333 -15.59 3.90 7.72
N ILE A 334 -15.02 4.66 8.65
CA ILE A 334 -14.09 5.75 8.33
C ILE A 334 -12.69 5.16 8.10
N GLY A 335 -12.05 5.53 7.00
CA GLY A 335 -10.68 5.15 6.71
C GLY A 335 -9.72 6.14 7.34
N ALA A 336 -8.71 5.64 8.05
CA ALA A 336 -7.69 6.48 8.68
C ALA A 336 -6.29 6.08 8.26
N VAL A 337 -5.42 7.08 8.15
CA VAL A 337 -3.98 6.89 7.95
C VAL A 337 -3.28 7.24 9.26
N ALA A 338 -2.32 6.42 9.68
CA ALA A 338 -1.56 6.61 10.92
C ALA A 338 -0.06 6.82 10.62
N PRO A 339 0.69 7.57 11.43
CA PRO A 339 2.13 7.65 11.23
C PRO A 339 2.78 6.31 11.58
N LEU A 340 3.97 6.04 11.02
CA LEU A 340 4.68 4.77 11.21
C LEU A 340 4.86 4.44 12.70
N GLU A 341 5.23 5.41 13.53
CA GLU A 341 5.42 5.26 14.96
C GLU A 341 4.13 4.90 15.72
N ALA A 342 2.95 5.15 15.14
CA ALA A 342 1.67 4.77 15.77
C ALA A 342 1.28 3.31 15.51
N VAL A 343 1.95 2.64 14.57
CA VAL A 343 1.67 1.27 14.16
C VAL A 343 2.71 0.32 14.75
N THR A 344 2.23 -0.75 15.36
CA THR A 344 3.09 -1.73 16.04
C THR A 344 3.60 -2.79 15.07
N LEU A 345 4.91 -2.99 15.08
CA LEU A 345 5.58 -4.11 14.45
C LEU A 345 5.41 -5.37 15.30
N LYS A 346 4.90 -6.45 14.71
CA LYS A 346 4.75 -7.75 15.37
C LYS A 346 6.09 -8.48 15.41
N ALA A 347 6.16 -9.50 16.27
CA ALA A 347 7.35 -10.34 16.43
C ALA A 347 7.77 -11.07 15.14
N ASP A 348 6.82 -11.32 14.23
CA ASP A 348 7.08 -11.94 12.93
C ASP A 348 7.64 -10.96 11.88
N GLY A 349 7.87 -9.69 12.24
CA GLY A 349 8.39 -8.65 11.35
C GLY A 349 7.33 -7.98 10.47
N THR A 350 6.06 -8.37 10.57
CA THR A 350 4.96 -7.70 9.86
C THR A 350 4.26 -6.69 10.77
N ALA A 351 3.57 -5.70 10.19
CA ALA A 351 2.86 -4.66 10.96
C ALA A 351 1.40 -4.49 10.55
N HIS A 352 0.78 -5.57 10.08
CA HIS A 352 -0.60 -5.59 9.62
C HIS A 352 -1.40 -6.76 10.22
N VAL A 353 -2.71 -6.59 10.19
CA VAL A 353 -3.74 -7.58 10.48
C VAL A 353 -4.80 -7.51 9.38
N TRP A 354 -5.58 -8.58 9.22
CA TRP A 354 -6.72 -8.56 8.31
C TRP A 354 -7.64 -7.36 8.62
N PRO A 355 -8.18 -6.64 7.61
CA PRO A 355 -8.24 -6.98 6.18
C PRO A 355 -7.03 -6.58 5.33
N ALA A 356 -6.02 -5.95 5.91
CA ALA A 356 -4.77 -5.68 5.18
C ALA A 356 -4.00 -6.99 4.98
N ASP A 357 -3.30 -7.10 3.86
CA ASP A 357 -2.37 -8.20 3.55
C ASP A 357 -0.91 -7.74 3.48
N GLY A 358 -0.67 -6.45 3.73
CA GLY A 358 0.65 -5.84 3.74
C GLY A 358 0.77 -4.66 4.69
N SER A 359 2.00 -4.18 4.86
CA SER A 359 2.31 -2.88 5.44
C SER A 359 3.67 -2.39 4.93
N ALA A 360 4.04 -1.15 5.25
CA ALA A 360 5.37 -0.62 4.96
C ALA A 360 6.53 -1.35 5.66
N ALA A 361 6.26 -2.33 6.54
CA ALA A 361 7.28 -3.02 7.35
C ALA A 361 8.28 -3.86 6.52
N GLY A 362 7.98 -4.13 5.25
CA GLY A 362 8.95 -4.75 4.33
C GLY A 362 10.14 -3.84 4.00
N ASP A 363 10.00 -2.53 4.18
CA ASP A 363 11.10 -1.57 4.10
C ASP A 363 11.78 -1.41 5.46
N ALA A 364 13.10 -1.58 5.52
CA ALA A 364 13.86 -1.55 6.76
C ALA A 364 13.84 -0.17 7.45
N ASN A 365 13.78 0.93 6.69
CA ASN A 365 13.72 2.27 7.24
C ASN A 365 12.34 2.57 7.83
N ALA A 366 11.28 2.09 7.18
CA ALA A 366 9.93 2.19 7.71
C ALA A 366 9.77 1.33 8.98
N ALA A 367 10.25 0.08 8.96
CA ALA A 367 10.21 -0.82 10.10
C ALA A 367 11.02 -0.30 11.31
N ALA A 368 12.08 0.48 11.07
CA ALA A 368 12.86 1.12 12.12
C ALA A 368 12.08 2.22 12.87
N GLN A 369 11.10 2.84 12.23
CA GLN A 369 10.27 3.92 12.81
C GLN A 369 9.02 3.38 13.52
N MET A 370 8.60 2.16 13.22
CA MET A 370 7.39 1.56 13.82
C MET A 370 7.54 1.26 15.31
N ALA A 371 6.42 1.34 16.02
CA ALA A 371 6.33 0.99 17.43
C ALA A 371 6.68 -0.48 17.68
N ARG A 372 7.29 -0.75 18.84
CA ARG A 372 7.68 -2.11 19.28
C ARG A 372 6.74 -2.71 20.32
N ALA A 373 5.82 -1.90 20.82
CA ALA A 373 4.76 -2.31 21.73
C ALA A 373 3.45 -1.61 21.33
N GLY A 374 2.33 -2.24 21.62
CA GLY A 374 1.00 -1.74 21.25
C GLY A 374 0.16 -2.82 20.58
N ASN A 375 -1.08 -2.48 20.26
CA ASN A 375 -2.07 -3.37 19.65
C ASN A 375 -2.76 -2.76 18.43
N VAL A 376 -2.18 -1.72 17.85
CA VAL A 376 -2.67 -1.08 16.62
C VAL A 376 -1.74 -1.45 15.47
N HIS A 377 -2.32 -1.98 14.42
CA HIS A 377 -1.64 -2.41 13.21
C HIS A 377 -2.35 -1.80 11.99
N VAL A 378 -1.71 -1.84 10.82
CA VAL A 378 -2.45 -1.63 9.57
C VAL A 378 -3.52 -2.70 9.44
N GLY A 379 -4.76 -2.31 9.14
CA GLY A 379 -5.96 -3.16 9.15
C GLY A 379 -6.68 -3.21 10.50
N SER A 380 -6.16 -2.61 11.58
CA SER A 380 -6.89 -2.56 12.85
C SER A 380 -8.17 -1.73 12.71
N LEU A 381 -9.29 -2.29 13.18
CA LEU A 381 -10.55 -1.57 13.35
C LEU A 381 -10.63 -1.00 14.77
N LEU A 382 -10.77 0.31 14.88
CA LEU A 382 -11.04 1.03 16.11
C LEU A 382 -12.51 1.43 16.16
N ALA A 383 -13.13 1.46 17.33
CA ALA A 383 -14.49 1.97 17.48
C ALA A 383 -14.74 2.52 18.88
N ILE A 384 -15.69 3.45 18.97
CA ILE A 384 -16.22 3.91 20.26
C ILE A 384 -17.16 2.82 20.78
N PRO A 385 -16.98 2.32 22.03
CA PRO A 385 -17.88 1.33 22.60
C PRO A 385 -19.35 1.79 22.62
N PRO A 386 -20.30 0.86 22.49
CA PRO A 386 -21.72 1.19 22.31
C PRO A 386 -22.39 1.87 23.51
N GLY A 387 -21.81 1.73 24.70
CA GLY A 387 -22.31 2.35 25.94
C GLY A 387 -21.80 3.77 26.18
N VAL A 388 -20.88 4.26 25.35
CA VAL A 388 -20.38 5.65 25.46
C VAL A 388 -21.46 6.60 24.93
N ASP A 389 -21.83 7.58 25.76
CA ASP A 389 -22.76 8.64 25.37
C ASP A 389 -22.02 9.74 24.59
N ILE A 390 -22.07 9.65 23.27
CA ILE A 390 -21.40 10.60 22.36
C ILE A 390 -21.98 12.02 22.46
N ALA A 391 -23.22 12.19 22.94
CA ALA A 391 -23.84 13.52 23.05
C ALA A 391 -23.16 14.39 24.12
N LYS A 392 -22.42 13.79 25.06
CA LYS A 392 -21.66 14.51 26.09
C LYS A 392 -20.50 15.34 25.55
N PHE A 393 -20.00 15.00 24.37
CA PHE A 393 -18.83 15.68 23.79
C PHE A 393 -19.00 16.07 22.32
N ALA A 394 -20.06 15.60 21.64
CA ALA A 394 -20.40 16.03 20.30
C ALA A 394 -21.92 16.26 20.19
N ALA A 395 -22.31 17.53 20.08
CA ALA A 395 -23.72 17.92 20.07
C ALA A 395 -24.45 17.33 18.84
N PRO A 396 -25.64 16.72 19.01
CA PRO A 396 -26.42 16.18 17.90
C PRO A 396 -26.62 17.18 16.75
N GLY A 397 -26.53 16.70 15.51
CA GLY A 397 -26.66 17.54 14.31
C GLY A 397 -25.40 18.31 13.89
N THR A 398 -24.30 18.19 14.63
CA THR A 398 -23.00 18.78 14.24
C THR A 398 -22.15 17.80 13.41
N PRO A 399 -21.21 18.31 12.57
CA PRO A 399 -20.24 17.47 11.88
C PRO A 399 -19.41 16.56 12.82
N ALA A 400 -19.01 17.07 13.98
CA ALA A 400 -18.31 16.28 14.98
C ALA A 400 -19.15 15.11 15.51
N HIS A 401 -20.46 15.33 15.68
CA HIS A 401 -21.39 14.27 16.08
C HIS A 401 -21.60 13.24 14.97
N ALA A 402 -21.71 13.66 13.71
CA ALA A 402 -21.82 12.72 12.57
C ALA A 402 -20.62 11.76 12.52
N ILE A 403 -19.41 12.30 12.69
CA ILE A 403 -18.17 11.51 12.73
C ILE A 403 -18.12 10.63 13.99
N ALA A 404 -18.38 11.16 15.19
CA ALA A 404 -18.38 10.38 16.42
C ALA A 404 -19.43 9.25 16.41
N ARG A 405 -20.61 9.51 15.83
CA ARG A 405 -21.65 8.51 15.63
C ARG A 405 -21.17 7.39 14.70
N ALA A 406 -20.49 7.73 13.62
CA ALA A 406 -19.94 6.75 12.68
C ALA A 406 -18.80 5.93 13.30
N MET A 407 -17.92 6.54 14.11
CA MET A 407 -16.92 5.83 14.91
C MET A 407 -17.55 4.80 15.87
N GLN A 408 -18.77 5.04 16.35
CA GLN A 408 -19.50 4.12 17.23
C GLN A 408 -20.33 3.07 16.45
N ASP A 409 -20.90 3.44 15.30
CA ASP A 409 -21.76 2.55 14.49
C ASP A 409 -20.98 1.63 13.55
N TYR A 410 -19.89 2.14 12.97
CA TYR A 410 -19.13 1.46 11.91
C TYR A 410 -17.66 1.30 12.29
N GLY A 411 -17.08 2.31 12.94
CA GLY A 411 -15.67 2.30 13.37
C GLY A 411 -14.74 3.05 12.41
N VAL A 412 -13.45 2.98 12.72
CA VAL A 412 -12.33 3.61 12.04
C VAL A 412 -11.30 2.54 11.70
N LEU A 413 -11.07 2.29 10.41
CA LEU A 413 -10.08 1.32 9.95
C LEU A 413 -8.75 2.02 9.65
N VAL A 414 -7.68 1.62 10.33
CA VAL A 414 -6.32 2.08 10.03
C VAL A 414 -5.89 1.44 8.72
N LYS A 415 -5.99 2.17 7.61
CA LYS A 415 -5.85 1.60 6.25
C LYS A 415 -4.47 1.76 5.64
N ASP A 416 -3.66 2.69 6.14
CA ASP A 416 -2.32 2.94 5.61
C ASP A 416 -1.43 3.67 6.63
N THR A 417 -0.15 3.80 6.29
CA THR A 417 0.87 4.51 7.08
C THR A 417 1.56 5.63 6.31
N PHE A 418 2.16 6.59 7.02
CA PHE A 418 3.06 7.60 6.46
C PHE A 418 4.25 7.85 7.39
N ASP A 419 5.36 8.35 6.83
CA ASP A 419 6.64 8.55 7.53
C ASP A 419 6.87 9.98 8.07
N GLY A 420 5.79 10.76 8.22
CA GLY A 420 5.86 12.16 8.65
C GLY A 420 6.33 13.16 7.59
N THR A 421 6.97 12.73 6.49
CA THR A 421 7.45 13.65 5.44
C THR A 421 6.38 14.02 4.41
N TYR A 422 5.36 13.17 4.27
CA TYR A 422 4.27 13.34 3.29
C TYR A 422 3.28 14.45 3.66
N PHE A 423 3.18 14.81 4.95
CA PHE A 423 2.25 15.81 5.45
C PHE A 423 3.03 16.85 6.24
N ALA A 424 3.57 17.88 5.59
CA ALA A 424 4.27 18.96 6.30
C ALA A 424 3.35 19.65 7.33
N GLU A 425 2.05 19.63 7.08
CA GLU A 425 1.01 20.10 7.99
C GLU A 425 0.87 19.25 9.25
N TRP A 426 1.19 17.96 9.19
CA TRP A 426 1.18 17.06 10.33
C TRP A 426 2.12 17.54 11.44
N GLN A 427 3.33 18.00 11.07
CA GLN A 427 4.28 18.56 12.02
C GLN A 427 3.77 19.89 12.62
N ARG A 428 3.02 20.68 11.86
CA ARG A 428 2.45 21.97 12.32
C ARG A 428 1.26 21.80 13.26
N GLU A 429 0.47 20.75 13.09
CA GLU A 429 -0.73 20.46 13.89
C GLU A 429 -0.42 19.69 15.19
N GLY A 430 0.85 19.48 15.51
CA GLY A 430 1.26 18.81 16.76
C GLY A 430 1.30 17.28 16.65
N ALA A 431 1.55 16.74 15.46
CA ALA A 431 1.75 15.31 15.20
C ALA A 431 0.57 14.39 15.63
N PRO A 432 -0.66 14.61 15.12
CA PRO A 432 -1.81 13.75 15.43
C PRO A 432 -1.60 12.33 14.87
N HIS A 433 -2.06 11.31 15.59
CA HIS A 433 -1.82 9.91 15.19
C HIS A 433 -2.86 9.33 14.22
N LEU A 434 -3.88 10.08 13.85
CA LEU A 434 -4.84 9.70 12.83
C LEU A 434 -5.06 10.84 11.85
N ILE A 435 -5.20 10.49 10.57
CA ILE A 435 -5.60 11.41 9.50
C ILE A 435 -6.90 10.90 8.90
N PHE A 436 -7.93 11.74 8.90
CA PHE A 436 -9.19 11.49 8.19
C PHE A 436 -9.24 12.31 6.92
N CYS A 437 -9.74 11.68 5.85
CA CYS A 437 -9.88 12.31 4.56
C CYS A 437 -11.36 12.61 4.32
N ILE A 438 -11.67 13.88 4.10
CA ILE A 438 -13.02 14.36 3.81
C ILE A 438 -13.00 14.94 2.41
N GLU A 439 -13.89 14.46 1.56
CA GLU A 439 -14.16 15.09 0.28
C GLU A 439 -14.67 16.50 0.50
N ASP A 440 -14.03 17.45 -0.16
CA ASP A 440 -14.55 18.80 -0.28
C ASP A 440 -14.59 19.60 1.04
N LEU A 441 -13.58 19.36 1.89
CA LEU A 441 -13.39 20.03 3.18
C LEU A 441 -13.48 21.58 3.12
N PHE A 442 -13.22 22.19 1.96
CA PHE A 442 -13.16 23.64 1.79
C PHE A 442 -14.47 24.31 1.33
N ASN A 443 -15.57 23.56 1.20
CA ASN A 443 -16.87 24.12 0.81
C ASN A 443 -17.78 24.51 1.99
N GLY A 444 -17.24 24.54 3.22
CA GLY A 444 -17.92 25.07 4.40
C GLY A 444 -18.67 24.04 5.27
N ASP A 445 -18.70 22.77 4.85
CA ASP A 445 -19.37 21.68 5.59
C ASP A 445 -18.63 21.25 6.88
N ALA A 446 -17.32 21.53 6.96
CA ALA A 446 -16.50 21.24 8.14
C ALA A 446 -16.10 22.52 8.88
N PRO A 447 -16.31 22.62 10.21
CA PRO A 447 -15.85 23.76 10.98
C PRO A 447 -14.31 23.78 11.05
N ARG A 448 -13.71 24.98 11.13
CA ARG A 448 -12.25 25.16 11.16
C ARG A 448 -11.58 24.47 12.35
N ASP A 449 -12.32 24.28 13.44
CA ASP A 449 -11.88 23.62 14.67
C ASP A 449 -12.37 22.17 14.79
N LEU A 450 -12.82 21.55 13.68
CA LEU A 450 -13.34 20.17 13.67
C LEU A 450 -12.39 19.18 14.35
N ALA A 451 -11.08 19.26 14.07
CA ALA A 451 -10.07 18.42 14.69
C ALA A 451 -10.09 18.52 16.23
N ARG A 452 -10.26 19.73 16.78
CA ARG A 452 -10.37 19.97 18.22
C ARG A 452 -11.68 19.40 18.78
N GLN A 453 -12.78 19.56 18.05
CA GLN A 453 -14.10 19.03 18.44
C GLN A 453 -14.11 17.50 18.45
N LEU A 454 -13.29 16.83 17.63
CA LEU A 454 -13.17 15.38 17.58
C LEU A 454 -12.27 14.79 18.68
N ALA A 455 -11.40 15.59 19.30
CA ALA A 455 -10.43 15.09 20.29
C ALA A 455 -11.05 14.27 21.44
N PRO A 456 -12.19 14.65 22.04
CA PRO A 456 -12.84 13.81 23.04
C PRO A 456 -13.31 12.45 22.51
N ALA A 457 -13.87 12.43 21.29
CA ALA A 457 -14.36 11.20 20.66
C ALA A 457 -13.21 10.22 20.36
N LEU A 458 -12.05 10.73 19.95
CA LEU A 458 -10.88 9.91 19.67
C LEU A 458 -10.38 9.18 20.92
N ARG A 459 -10.41 9.81 22.09
CA ARG A 459 -9.99 9.20 23.37
C ARG A 459 -10.88 8.02 23.78
N GLU A 460 -12.09 7.95 23.23
CA GLU A 460 -13.02 6.84 23.46
C GLU A 460 -12.81 5.67 22.48
N LEU A 461 -11.96 5.80 21.46
CA LEU A 461 -11.66 4.71 20.56
C LEU A 461 -10.98 3.54 21.29
N ARG A 462 -11.39 2.33 20.92
CA ARG A 462 -10.86 1.05 21.39
C ARG A 462 -10.64 0.14 20.20
N VAL A 463 -9.66 -0.74 20.27
CA VAL A 463 -9.45 -1.77 19.23
C VAL A 463 -10.58 -2.78 19.32
N VAL A 464 -11.22 -3.08 18.19
CA VAL A 464 -12.17 -4.20 18.07
C VAL A 464 -11.36 -5.48 17.91
N ALA A 465 -11.00 -6.10 19.04
CA ALA A 465 -10.00 -7.17 19.13
C ALA A 465 -10.41 -8.45 18.39
N ASN A 466 -11.70 -8.66 18.17
CA ASN A 466 -12.25 -9.78 17.41
C ASN A 466 -12.73 -9.36 16.01
N HIS A 467 -12.24 -8.25 15.46
CA HIS A 467 -12.42 -7.93 14.04
C HIS A 467 -11.58 -8.91 13.20
N GLY A 468 -12.25 -9.65 12.31
CA GLY A 468 -11.60 -10.68 11.51
C GLY A 468 -12.46 -11.13 10.33
N PRO A 469 -11.92 -11.98 9.44
CA PRO A 469 -12.63 -12.44 8.25
C PRO A 469 -13.94 -13.20 8.57
N ASN A 470 -14.00 -13.85 9.74
CA ASN A 470 -15.18 -14.59 10.20
C ASN A 470 -16.05 -13.78 11.18
N SER A 471 -15.65 -12.56 11.50
CA SER A 471 -16.25 -11.71 12.54
C SER A 471 -16.09 -10.24 12.16
N LEU A 472 -16.52 -9.88 10.95
CA LEU A 472 -16.55 -8.51 10.45
C LEU A 472 -17.20 -7.60 11.49
N GLY A 473 -16.58 -6.46 11.82
CA GLY A 473 -17.06 -5.54 12.86
C GLY A 473 -17.27 -6.16 14.25
N GLY A 474 -16.66 -7.30 14.56
CA GLY A 474 -16.82 -8.03 15.83
C GLY A 474 -17.99 -9.04 15.88
N GLY A 475 -18.73 -9.21 14.78
CA GLY A 475 -19.81 -10.21 14.68
C GLY A 475 -21.07 -9.93 15.54
N GLY A 476 -22.04 -10.84 15.50
CA GLY A 476 -23.32 -10.66 16.18
C GLY A 476 -24.30 -9.73 15.43
N ARG A 477 -25.25 -9.13 16.15
CA ARG A 477 -26.27 -8.26 15.56
C ARG A 477 -25.67 -6.89 15.23
N ARG A 478 -25.80 -6.45 13.99
CA ARG A 478 -25.31 -5.15 13.51
C ARG A 478 -26.01 -3.99 14.21
N ARG A 479 -25.25 -2.96 14.61
CA ARG A 479 -25.78 -1.73 15.24
C ARG A 479 -26.58 -0.86 14.27
N ARG A 480 -26.28 -0.96 12.99
CA ARG A 480 -27.00 -0.34 11.88
C ARG A 480 -27.36 -1.39 10.83
N PRO A 481 -28.28 -1.10 9.90
CA PRO A 481 -28.36 -1.84 8.65
C PRO A 481 -27.01 -1.79 7.92
N VAL A 482 -26.67 -2.87 7.21
CA VAL A 482 -25.60 -2.83 6.20
C VAL A 482 -25.99 -1.86 5.08
N ALA A 483 -25.02 -1.42 4.28
CA ALA A 483 -25.32 -0.60 3.12
C ALA A 483 -26.32 -1.32 2.19
N PRO A 484 -27.22 -0.60 1.51
CA PRO A 484 -28.07 -1.20 0.49
C PRO A 484 -27.23 -1.84 -0.63
N ASP A 485 -27.78 -2.88 -1.28
CA ASP A 485 -27.17 -3.42 -2.49
C ASP A 485 -27.15 -2.39 -3.62
N PHE A 486 -26.25 -2.61 -4.57
CA PHE A 486 -26.28 -1.87 -5.82
C PHE A 486 -27.53 -2.26 -6.60
N GLY A 487 -28.10 -1.30 -7.33
CA GLY A 487 -29.18 -1.62 -8.26
C GLY A 487 -28.77 -2.69 -9.26
N LYS A 488 -29.74 -3.46 -9.73
CA LYS A 488 -29.52 -4.23 -10.95
C LYS A 488 -29.18 -3.24 -12.08
N PRO A 489 -28.12 -3.49 -12.86
CA PRO A 489 -27.78 -2.64 -13.99
C PRO A 489 -28.91 -2.55 -15.02
#